data_AF-A0A3N4MDT2-F1
#
_entry.id   AF-A0A3N4MDT2-F1
#
_cell.length_a   1.000
_cell.length_b   1.000
_cell.length_c   1.000
_cell.angle_alpha   90.00
_cell.angle_beta   90.00
_cell.angle_gamma   90.00
#
_symmetry.space_group_name_H-M   'P 1'
#
loop_
_entity.id
_entity.type
_entity.pdbx_description
1 polymer ?
#
loop_
_entity_poly.entity_id
_entity_poly.type
_entity_poly.pdbx_seq_one_letter_code
_entity_poly.pdbx_strand_id
1 'polypeptide(L)'
;MKNFIPKAKDDHEATEVLRTMAWEDIYPYAGELLTWLQDMNWPVGIEARDILLPHVDSIQEHIIEILRGNDGMWKYWILYSLIDYADETHIGPDLLQEIKRIAGDPTEGDKREEIDEAAKEILERFSA
;
A
#
# COMPACT_ATOMS: atom_id res chain seq x y z
N MET A 1 -20.05 16.46 -5.16
CA MET A 1 -19.62 15.31 -4.35
C MET A 1 -18.71 14.47 -5.22
N LYS A 2 -17.56 14.03 -4.70
CA LYS A 2 -16.76 12.98 -5.35
C LYS A 2 -17.49 11.67 -5.10
N ASN A 3 -18.08 11.09 -6.14
CA ASN A 3 -18.84 9.84 -6.02
C ASN A 3 -17.95 8.60 -6.24
N PHE A 4 -16.64 8.79 -6.39
CA PHE A 4 -15.68 7.74 -6.70
C PHE A 4 -14.73 7.42 -5.53
N ILE A 5 -14.68 8.22 -4.46
CA ILE A 5 -13.96 7.82 -3.25
C ILE A 5 -14.92 7.03 -2.37
N PRO A 6 -14.57 5.80 -1.96
CA PRO A 6 -15.42 5.01 -1.08
C PRO A 6 -15.73 5.76 0.21
N LYS A 7 -16.94 5.55 0.75
CA LYS A 7 -17.38 6.17 2.02
C LYS A 7 -17.67 5.13 3.10
N ALA A 8 -17.69 3.85 2.73
CA ALA A 8 -17.89 2.72 3.60
C ALA A 8 -17.06 1.54 3.11
N LYS A 9 -16.80 0.59 4.01
CA LYS A 9 -16.00 -0.62 3.73
C LYS A 9 -16.58 -1.52 2.62
N ASP A 10 -17.84 -1.34 2.27
CA ASP A 10 -18.62 -2.08 1.26
C ASP A 10 -19.17 -1.18 0.15
N ASP A 11 -18.60 0.02 -0.02
CA ASP A 11 -19.00 0.99 -1.06
C ASP A 11 -18.45 0.62 -2.45
N HIS A 12 -18.99 -0.47 -3.00
CA HIS A 12 -18.64 -1.00 -4.32
C HIS A 12 -19.00 -0.04 -5.47
N GLU A 13 -19.98 0.85 -5.28
CA GLU A 13 -20.36 1.80 -6.33
C GLU A 13 -19.21 2.77 -6.62
N ALA A 14 -18.54 3.25 -5.58
CA ALA A 14 -17.41 4.16 -5.72
C ALA A 14 -16.23 3.51 -6.46
N THR A 15 -15.93 2.24 -6.15
CA THR A 15 -14.80 1.52 -6.75
C THR A 15 -15.08 1.09 -8.19
N GLU A 16 -16.33 0.77 -8.54
CA GLU A 16 -16.72 0.58 -9.94
C GLU A 16 -16.53 1.86 -10.78
N VAL A 17 -16.81 3.04 -10.21
CA VAL A 17 -16.49 4.31 -10.89
C VAL A 17 -14.98 4.46 -11.05
N LEU A 18 -14.19 4.24 -10.00
CA LEU A 18 -12.71 4.34 -10.06
C LEU A 18 -12.11 3.45 -11.16
N ARG A 19 -12.60 2.22 -11.33
CA ARG A 19 -12.12 1.28 -12.35
C ARG A 19 -12.28 1.79 -13.79
N THR A 20 -13.18 2.76 -14.01
CA THR A 20 -13.42 3.37 -15.34
C THR A 20 -12.63 4.66 -15.58
N MET A 21 -11.98 5.19 -14.55
CA MET A 21 -11.28 6.47 -14.62
C MET A 21 -9.85 6.29 -15.14
N ALA A 22 -9.32 7.36 -15.76
CA ALA A 22 -7.92 7.42 -16.13
C ALA A 22 -7.04 7.62 -14.88
N TRP A 23 -5.82 7.08 -14.91
CA TRP A 23 -4.90 7.20 -13.77
C TRP A 23 -4.63 8.65 -13.40
N GLU A 24 -4.54 9.55 -14.37
CA GLU A 24 -4.28 10.98 -14.16
C GLU A 24 -5.37 11.65 -13.30
N ASP A 25 -6.61 11.16 -13.37
CA ASP A 25 -7.73 11.64 -12.57
C ASP A 25 -7.76 11.00 -11.17
N ILE A 26 -7.21 9.80 -11.03
CA ILE A 26 -7.13 9.03 -9.76
C ILE A 26 -5.93 9.47 -8.92
N TYR A 27 -4.78 9.72 -9.55
CA TYR A 27 -3.49 10.00 -8.92
C TYR A 27 -3.54 11.05 -7.80
N PRO A 28 -4.24 12.20 -7.93
CA PRO A 28 -4.35 13.19 -6.86
C PRO A 28 -5.01 12.67 -5.57
N TYR A 29 -5.66 11.50 -5.63
CA TYR A 29 -6.35 10.85 -4.52
C TYR A 29 -5.69 9.54 -4.09
N ALA A 30 -4.53 9.19 -4.65
CA ALA A 30 -3.85 7.93 -4.31
C ALA A 30 -3.61 7.77 -2.80
N GLY A 31 -3.16 8.84 -2.12
CA GLY A 31 -3.01 8.83 -0.66
C GLY A 31 -4.32 8.56 0.10
N GLU A 32 -5.45 9.11 -0.37
CA GLU A 32 -6.78 8.86 0.21
C GLU A 32 -7.23 7.41 -0.04
N LEU A 33 -6.96 6.87 -1.23
CA LEU A 33 -7.26 5.48 -1.56
C LEU A 33 -6.42 4.48 -0.75
N LEU A 34 -5.16 4.79 -0.47
CA LEU A 34 -4.29 3.97 0.38
C LEU A 34 -4.85 3.79 1.80
N THR A 35 -5.71 4.69 2.29
CA THR A 35 -6.36 4.53 3.60
C THR A 35 -7.30 3.33 3.66
N TRP A 36 -7.85 2.90 2.52
CA TRP A 36 -8.68 1.69 2.44
C TRP A 36 -7.89 0.39 2.56
N LEU A 37 -6.55 0.46 2.46
CA LEU A 37 -5.64 -0.67 2.70
C LEU A 37 -5.26 -0.81 4.19
N GLN A 38 -5.83 0.00 5.10
CA GLN A 38 -5.65 -0.18 6.55
C GLN A 38 -6.19 -1.52 7.07
N ASP A 39 -7.18 -2.10 6.38
CA ASP A 39 -7.76 -3.40 6.71
C ASP A 39 -8.22 -4.10 5.44
N MET A 40 -7.43 -5.08 4.99
CA MET A 40 -7.74 -5.85 3.78
C MET A 40 -8.93 -6.82 3.94
N ASN A 41 -9.56 -6.87 5.12
CA ASN A 41 -10.87 -7.50 5.28
C ASN A 41 -12.02 -6.63 4.74
N TRP A 42 -11.79 -5.35 4.47
CA TRP A 42 -12.78 -4.50 3.82
C TRP A 42 -12.84 -4.82 2.33
N PRO A 43 -14.01 -5.15 1.77
CA PRO A 43 -14.16 -5.38 0.33
C PRO A 43 -13.55 -4.28 -0.53
N VAL A 44 -13.76 -3.02 -0.17
CA VAL A 44 -13.18 -1.87 -0.89
C VAL A 44 -11.65 -1.78 -0.80
N GLY A 45 -11.02 -2.39 0.22
CA GLY A 45 -9.56 -2.42 0.35
C GLY A 45 -8.91 -3.27 -0.74
N ILE A 46 -9.53 -4.41 -1.07
CA ILE A 46 -9.11 -5.28 -2.19
C ILE A 46 -9.23 -4.52 -3.51
N GLU A 47 -10.34 -3.83 -3.72
CA GLU A 47 -10.61 -3.09 -4.95
C GLU A 47 -9.68 -1.87 -5.10
N ALA A 48 -9.45 -1.14 -4.01
CA ALA A 48 -8.49 -0.03 -3.97
C ALA A 48 -7.06 -0.51 -4.26
N ARG A 49 -6.64 -1.64 -3.68
CA ARG A 49 -5.35 -2.27 -4.00
C ARG A 49 -5.24 -2.55 -5.49
N ASP A 50 -6.25 -3.18 -6.10
CA ASP A 50 -6.21 -3.54 -7.52
C ASP A 50 -6.06 -2.32 -8.44
N ILE A 51 -6.65 -1.19 -8.06
CA ILE A 51 -6.51 0.08 -8.77
C ILE A 51 -5.10 0.66 -8.61
N LEU A 52 -4.51 0.56 -7.42
CA LEU A 52 -3.21 1.18 -7.09
C LEU A 52 -2.01 0.32 -7.52
N LEU A 53 -2.17 -1.01 -7.58
CA LEU A 53 -1.09 -1.97 -7.81
C LEU A 53 -0.27 -1.69 -9.09
N PRO A 54 -0.86 -1.35 -10.24
CA PRO A 54 -0.09 -1.03 -11.46
C PRO A 54 0.70 0.29 -11.38
N HIS A 55 0.50 1.08 -10.32
CA HIS A 55 1.01 2.44 -10.19
C HIS A 55 1.85 2.64 -8.92
N VAL A 56 2.32 1.55 -8.31
CA VAL A 56 3.16 1.58 -7.09
C VAL A 56 4.38 2.50 -7.28
N ASP A 57 4.99 2.48 -8.47
CA ASP A 57 6.12 3.32 -8.86
C ASP A 57 5.82 4.82 -8.75
N SER A 58 4.58 5.20 -9.05
CA SER A 58 4.09 6.57 -9.11
C SER A 58 3.65 7.12 -7.75
N ILE A 59 3.44 6.24 -6.76
CA ILE A 59 2.89 6.60 -5.44
C ILE A 59 3.83 6.25 -4.27
N GLN A 60 5.10 5.99 -4.57
CA GLN A 60 6.09 5.56 -3.57
C GLN A 60 6.21 6.50 -2.38
N GLU A 61 6.11 7.82 -2.59
CA GLU A 61 6.17 8.81 -1.50
C GLU A 61 5.07 8.55 -0.45
N HIS A 62 3.83 8.33 -0.89
CA HIS A 62 2.72 8.02 0.02
C HIS A 62 2.91 6.66 0.73
N ILE A 63 3.44 5.67 0.03
CA ILE A 63 3.75 4.36 0.63
C ILE A 63 4.81 4.53 1.73
N ILE A 64 5.88 5.27 1.46
CA ILE A 64 6.95 5.55 2.43
C ILE A 64 6.39 6.31 3.64
N GLU A 65 5.51 7.30 3.44
CA GLU A 65 4.84 8.00 4.54
C GLU A 65 4.08 7.04 5.46
N ILE A 66 3.36 6.07 4.90
CA ILE A 66 2.64 5.03 5.67
C ILE A 66 3.62 4.13 6.42
N LEU A 67 4.67 3.65 5.74
CA LEU A 67 5.71 2.79 6.32
C LEU A 67 6.49 3.47 7.46
N ARG A 68 6.60 4.80 7.44
CA ARG A 68 7.17 5.62 8.53
C ARG A 68 6.18 5.97 9.63
N GLY A 69 4.89 5.71 9.43
CA GLY A 69 3.83 5.95 10.40
C GLY A 69 3.90 5.04 11.62
N ASN A 70 2.86 5.08 12.45
CA ASN A 70 2.76 4.27 13.67
C ASN A 70 1.66 3.19 13.61
N ASP A 71 0.93 3.11 12.49
CA ASP A 71 -0.13 2.12 12.29
C ASP A 71 0.48 0.82 11.77
N GLY A 72 0.82 -0.09 12.67
CA GLY A 72 1.46 -1.36 12.33
C GLY A 72 0.60 -2.22 11.39
N MET A 73 -0.72 -2.29 11.63
CA MET A 73 -1.62 -3.06 10.76
C MET A 73 -1.67 -2.50 9.35
N TRP A 74 -1.68 -1.17 9.20
CA TRP A 74 -1.62 -0.57 7.87
C TRP A 74 -0.29 -0.87 7.18
N LYS A 75 0.85 -0.77 7.88
CA LYS A 75 2.15 -1.16 7.32
C LYS A 75 2.17 -2.62 6.88
N TYR A 76 1.65 -3.52 7.71
CA TYR A 76 1.55 -4.94 7.43
C TYR A 76 0.80 -5.18 6.12
N TRP A 77 -0.38 -4.56 5.95
CA TRP A 77 -1.16 -4.70 4.73
C TRP A 77 -0.52 -4.04 3.51
N ILE A 78 0.16 -2.90 3.66
CA ILE A 78 0.95 -2.32 2.58
C ILE A 78 2.03 -3.31 2.11
N LEU A 79 2.80 -3.87 3.04
CA LEU A 79 3.85 -4.84 2.71
C LEU A 79 3.27 -6.09 2.03
N TYR A 80 2.31 -6.77 2.67
CA TYR A 80 1.82 -8.06 2.18
C TYR A 80 0.78 -8.00 1.07
N SER A 81 -0.01 -6.92 0.98
CA SER A 81 -1.10 -6.83 0.00
C SER A 81 -0.81 -5.90 -1.15
N LEU A 82 0.14 -4.98 -1.04
CA LEU A 82 0.52 -4.11 -2.15
C LEU A 82 1.93 -4.42 -2.65
N ILE A 83 2.94 -4.38 -1.78
CA ILE A 83 4.34 -4.55 -2.19
C ILE A 83 4.65 -5.98 -2.62
N ASP A 84 4.18 -7.00 -1.88
CA ASP A 84 4.42 -8.40 -2.20
C ASP A 84 3.76 -8.85 -3.53
N TYR A 85 2.74 -8.10 -3.98
CA TYR A 85 2.07 -8.35 -5.26
C TYR A 85 2.61 -7.49 -6.41
N ALA A 86 3.40 -6.46 -6.11
CA ALA A 86 3.98 -5.59 -7.12
C ALA A 86 5.17 -6.28 -7.79
N ASP A 87 5.32 -6.04 -9.09
CA ASP A 87 6.56 -6.39 -9.77
C ASP A 87 7.71 -5.56 -9.16
N GLU A 88 8.86 -6.20 -8.87
CA GLU A 88 10.02 -5.54 -8.29
C GLU A 88 10.47 -4.32 -9.10
N THR A 89 10.25 -4.33 -10.42
CA THR A 89 10.57 -3.18 -11.30
C THR A 89 9.78 -1.91 -10.98
N HIS A 90 8.65 -2.02 -10.27
CA HIS A 90 7.89 -0.87 -9.76
C HIS A 90 8.36 -0.40 -8.38
N ILE A 91 9.26 -1.12 -7.72
CA ILE A 91 9.83 -0.75 -6.43
C ILE A 91 11.06 0.11 -6.67
N GLY A 92 10.88 1.43 -6.59
CA GLY A 92 11.99 2.37 -6.73
C GLY A 92 12.97 2.33 -5.56
N PRO A 93 14.14 2.98 -5.73
CA PRO A 93 15.25 2.88 -4.79
C PRO A 93 14.91 3.41 -3.39
N ASP A 94 14.12 4.47 -3.28
CA ASP A 94 13.76 5.07 -2.00
C ASP A 94 12.80 4.18 -1.20
N LEU A 95 11.82 3.56 -1.87
CA LEU A 95 10.91 2.60 -1.24
C LEU A 95 11.66 1.34 -0.83
N LEU A 96 12.54 0.82 -1.69
CA LEU A 96 13.40 -0.30 -1.35
C LEU A 96 14.30 -0.01 -0.15
N GLN A 97 14.84 1.22 -0.07
CA GLN A 97 15.64 1.66 1.07
C GLN A 97 14.81 1.70 2.36
N GLU A 98 13.57 2.18 2.32
CA GLU A 98 12.68 2.19 3.48
C GLU A 98 12.34 0.77 3.95
N ILE A 99 12.07 -0.17 3.03
CA ILE A 99 11.84 -1.59 3.37
C ILE A 99 13.10 -2.19 4.02
N LYS A 100 14.29 -1.92 3.47
CA LYS A 100 15.57 -2.33 4.08
C LYS A 100 15.80 -1.73 5.46
N ARG A 101 15.39 -0.48 5.69
CA ARG A 101 15.47 0.17 7.00
C ARG A 101 14.57 -0.55 8.00
N ILE A 102 13.33 -0.87 7.64
CA ILE A 102 12.41 -1.61 8.52
C ILE A 102 13.00 -2.98 8.86
N ALA A 103 13.52 -3.72 7.88
CA ALA A 103 14.12 -5.04 8.11
C ALA A 103 15.38 -5.00 9.01
N GLY A 104 16.22 -3.97 8.88
CA GLY A 104 17.52 -3.88 9.56
C GLY A 104 17.55 -3.06 10.85
N ASP A 105 16.67 -2.06 10.96
CA ASP A 105 16.55 -1.16 12.12
C ASP A 105 15.07 -0.84 12.42
N PRO A 106 14.28 -1.85 12.84
CA PRO A 106 12.87 -1.66 13.12
C PRO A 106 12.64 -0.90 14.42
N THR A 107 11.57 -0.10 14.43
CA THR A 107 11.08 0.50 15.67
C THR A 107 10.51 -0.57 16.60
N GLU A 108 10.33 -0.23 17.87
CA GLU A 108 9.63 -1.12 18.82
C GLU A 108 8.15 -1.34 18.45
N GLY A 109 7.55 -0.47 17.62
CA GLY A 109 6.24 -0.72 17.03
C GLY A 109 6.33 -1.78 15.95
N ASP A 110 7.28 -1.63 15.02
CA ASP A 110 7.48 -2.56 13.91
C ASP A 110 7.77 -3.99 14.41
N LYS A 111 8.62 -4.16 15.44
CA LYS A 111 8.90 -5.48 16.04
C LYS A 111 7.68 -6.11 16.70
N ARG A 112 6.84 -5.32 17.38
CA ARG A 112 5.66 -5.85 18.10
C ARG A 112 4.60 -6.37 17.15
N GLU A 113 4.51 -5.77 15.97
CA GLU A 113 3.54 -6.10 14.92
C GLU A 113 4.20 -6.92 13.79
N GLU A 114 5.43 -7.43 14.02
CA GLU A 114 6.20 -8.29 13.10
C GLU A 114 6.43 -7.68 11.69
N ILE A 115 6.44 -6.35 11.59
CA ILE A 115 6.65 -5.62 10.32
C ILE A 115 8.07 -5.80 9.81
N ASP A 116 9.04 -6.01 10.70
CA ASP A 116 10.43 -6.26 10.34
C ASP A 116 10.63 -7.64 9.70
N GLU A 117 9.90 -8.65 10.16
CA GLU A 117 9.87 -9.97 9.54
C GLU A 117 9.21 -9.90 8.16
N ALA A 118 8.07 -9.21 8.04
CA ALA A 118 7.41 -8.96 6.75
C ALA A 118 8.35 -8.29 5.73
N ALA A 119 9.11 -7.29 6.17
CA ALA A 119 10.08 -6.60 5.33
C ALA A 119 11.23 -7.52 4.90
N LYS A 120 11.73 -8.41 5.78
CA LYS A 120 12.77 -9.40 5.43
C LYS A 120 12.27 -10.38 4.38
N GLU A 121 11.06 -10.91 4.54
CA GLU A 121 10.46 -11.86 3.59
C GLU A 121 10.33 -11.26 2.18
N ILE A 122 9.90 -10.00 2.08
CA ILE A 122 9.80 -9.28 0.80
C ILE A 122 11.18 -9.12 0.15
N LEU A 123 12.21 -8.75 0.93
CA LEU A 123 13.57 -8.57 0.42
C LEU A 123 14.21 -9.88 -0.05
N GLU A 124 13.90 -11.00 0.61
CA GLU A 124 14.33 -12.32 0.17
C GLU A 124 13.72 -12.67 -1.20
N ARG A 125 12.45 -12.32 -1.44
CA ARG A 125 11.79 -12.56 -2.74
C ARG A 125 12.36 -11.74 -3.88
N PHE A 126 12.69 -10.47 -3.64
CA PHE A 126 13.36 -9.61 -4.64
C PHE A 126 14.79 -10.09 -4.97
N SER A 127 15.37 -10.94 -4.13
CA SER A 127 16.71 -11.49 -4.34
C SER A 127 16.70 -12.88 -5.02
N ALA A 128 15.52 -13.45 -5.30
CA ALA A 128 15.31 -14.81 -5.80
C ALA A 128 15.09 -14.86 -7.31
#